data_AF-A0AAU1S9C4-F1
#
_entry.id   AF-A0AAU1S9C4-F1
#
_cell.length_a   1.000
_cell.length_b   1.000
_cell.length_c   1.000
_cell.angle_alpha   90.00
_cell.angle_beta   90.00
_cell.angle_gamma   90.00
#
_symmetry.space_group_name_H-M   'P 1'
#
loop_
_entity.id
_entity.type
_entity.pdbx_description
1 polymer ?
#
loop_
_entity_poly.entity_id
_entity_poly.type
_entity_poly.pdbx_seq_one_letter_code
_entity_poly.pdbx_strand_id
1 'polypeptide(L)'
;MAGEEDAHRNPETLTEEQAERMLAGMNEVIRAGEEMRKLRTEMIKLFVGFGWTQDRIAQLADMSQPAVSKQVTKYRTGDPLPPTSLSLDQHDEPWLEGRLWGLAEEISETFHETARCTRYVNAIARGKKRFTPKNVDELRRLVEEDLMLHQAAMPGSYRDAYDRISRGLDVPSKVTTTVSASVRRALAHQIQRDRLRGDA
;
A
#
# COMPACT_ATOMS: atom_id res chain seq x y z
N MET A 1 35.94 -33.61 52.56
CA MET A 1 34.87 -32.59 52.60
C MET A 1 34.82 -31.97 51.22
N ALA A 2 34.15 -32.65 50.28
CA ALA A 2 34.01 -32.23 48.89
C ALA A 2 32.62 -31.62 48.72
N GLY A 3 32.57 -30.45 48.11
CA GLY A 3 31.32 -29.80 47.71
C GLY A 3 30.74 -30.45 46.46
N GLU A 4 29.43 -30.34 46.33
CA GLU A 4 28.65 -30.39 45.08
C GLU A 4 27.18 -30.20 45.47
N GLU A 5 26.76 -28.95 45.63
CA GLU A 5 25.35 -28.57 45.44
C GLU A 5 25.23 -28.05 44.00
N ASP A 6 25.13 -29.00 43.07
CA ASP A 6 24.87 -28.72 41.67
C ASP A 6 23.38 -28.40 41.52
N ALA A 7 23.04 -27.14 41.85
CA ALA A 7 21.73 -26.58 41.62
C ALA A 7 21.45 -26.57 40.11
N HIS A 8 20.74 -27.59 39.65
CA HIS A 8 20.09 -27.66 38.34
C HIS A 8 19.32 -26.36 38.08
N ARG A 9 19.94 -25.41 37.35
CA ARG A 9 19.25 -24.30 36.71
C ARG A 9 18.39 -24.90 35.60
N ASN A 10 17.09 -24.99 35.84
CA ASN A 10 16.13 -25.19 34.75
C ASN A 10 16.33 -24.08 33.71
N PRO A 11 16.55 -24.41 32.42
CA PRO A 11 16.54 -23.40 31.38
C PRO A 11 15.13 -22.82 31.31
N GLU A 12 15.03 -21.49 31.33
CA GLU A 12 13.78 -20.74 31.27
C GLU A 12 12.95 -21.19 30.05
N THR A 13 11.96 -22.05 30.26
CA THR A 13 11.05 -22.50 29.23
C THR A 13 10.06 -21.40 28.93
N LEU A 14 9.98 -20.96 27.66
CA LEU A 14 8.96 -20.04 27.17
C LEU A 14 7.57 -20.50 27.63
N THR A 15 6.79 -19.60 28.22
CA THR A 15 5.39 -19.92 28.53
C THR A 15 4.59 -20.04 27.24
N GLU A 16 3.51 -20.82 27.25
CA GLU A 16 2.63 -21.01 26.10
C GLU A 16 2.12 -19.66 25.55
N GLU A 17 1.75 -18.73 26.44
CA GLU A 17 1.34 -17.36 26.08
C GLU A 17 2.46 -16.54 25.41
N GLN A 18 3.71 -16.75 25.79
CA GLN A 18 4.87 -16.12 25.13
C GLN A 18 5.08 -16.73 23.74
N ALA A 19 4.97 -18.05 23.61
CA ALA A 19 5.07 -18.74 22.33
C ALA A 19 3.95 -18.32 21.36
N GLU A 20 2.70 -18.20 21.83
CA GLU A 20 1.58 -17.70 21.03
C GLU A 20 1.82 -16.27 20.53
N ARG A 21 2.27 -15.37 21.41
CA ARG A 21 2.60 -13.99 21.01
C ARG A 21 3.73 -13.94 19.98
N MET A 22 4.75 -14.77 20.13
CA MET A 22 5.85 -14.87 19.16
C MET A 22 5.37 -15.40 17.81
N LEU A 23 4.59 -16.48 17.80
CA LEU A 23 4.05 -17.07 16.57
C LEU A 23 3.09 -16.13 15.85
N ALA A 24 2.23 -15.42 16.57
CA ALA A 24 1.36 -14.39 16.00
C ALA A 24 2.18 -13.28 15.32
N GLY A 25 3.26 -12.81 15.97
CA GLY A 25 4.18 -11.84 15.38
C GLY A 25 4.86 -12.37 14.11
N MET A 26 5.33 -13.62 14.13
CA MET A 26 5.95 -14.26 12.97
C MET A 26 4.98 -14.43 11.81
N ASN A 27 3.74 -14.85 12.08
CA ASN A 27 2.70 -15.02 11.05
C ASN A 27 2.39 -13.69 10.35
N GLU A 28 2.38 -12.57 11.07
CA GLU A 28 2.19 -11.25 10.48
C GLU A 28 3.36 -10.86 9.55
N VAL A 29 4.60 -11.15 9.94
CA VAL A 29 5.78 -10.92 9.07
C VAL A 29 5.73 -11.78 7.82
N ILE A 30 5.34 -13.05 7.94
CA ILE A 30 5.18 -13.98 6.81
C ILE A 30 4.11 -13.45 5.86
N ARG A 31 2.94 -13.10 6.39
CA ARG A 31 1.80 -12.55 5.61
C ARG A 31 2.20 -11.28 4.88
N ALA A 32 2.89 -10.35 5.54
CA ALA A 32 3.41 -9.14 4.92
C ALA A 32 4.41 -9.46 3.78
N GLY A 33 5.31 -10.44 3.99
CA GLY A 33 6.24 -10.91 2.98
C GLY A 33 5.55 -11.53 1.76
N GLU A 34 4.46 -12.28 1.97
CA GLU A 34 3.63 -12.84 0.90
C GLU A 34 2.88 -11.79 0.10
N GLU A 35 2.26 -10.82 0.80
CA GLU A 35 1.60 -9.67 0.18
C GLU A 35 2.58 -8.86 -0.67
N MET A 36 3.80 -8.65 -0.18
CA MET A 36 4.86 -7.96 -0.91
C MET A 36 5.31 -8.76 -2.15
N ARG A 37 5.48 -10.09 -2.05
CA ARG A 37 5.80 -10.94 -3.23
C ARG A 37 4.68 -10.92 -4.27
N LYS A 38 3.41 -10.91 -3.82
CA LYS A 38 2.24 -10.81 -4.70
C LYS A 38 2.20 -9.46 -5.40
N LEU A 39 2.34 -8.36 -4.66
CA LEU A 39 2.43 -7.01 -5.21
C LEU A 39 3.53 -6.90 -6.26
N ARG A 40 4.74 -7.37 -5.93
CA ARG A 40 5.88 -7.38 -6.86
C ARG A 40 5.59 -8.14 -8.15
N THR A 41 4.94 -9.30 -8.04
CA THR A 41 4.56 -10.11 -9.20
C THR A 41 3.58 -9.35 -10.10
N GLU A 42 2.56 -8.72 -9.53
CA GLU A 42 1.59 -7.93 -10.28
C GLU A 42 2.21 -6.67 -10.91
N MET A 43 3.15 -6.00 -10.22
CA MET A 43 3.89 -4.87 -10.78
C MET A 43 4.74 -5.28 -11.99
N ILE A 44 5.46 -6.41 -11.90
CA ILE A 44 6.25 -6.94 -13.03
C ILE A 44 5.35 -7.21 -14.23
N LYS A 45 4.19 -7.85 -14.04
CA LYS A 45 3.22 -8.11 -15.13
C LYS A 45 2.78 -6.82 -15.80
N LEU A 46 2.49 -5.79 -15.00
CA LEU A 46 2.06 -4.49 -15.47
C LEU A 46 3.15 -3.79 -16.28
N PHE A 47 4.42 -3.79 -15.84
CA PHE A 47 5.52 -3.21 -16.61
C PHE A 47 5.78 -3.96 -17.92
N VAL A 48 5.66 -5.30 -17.92
CA VAL A 48 5.70 -6.09 -19.15
C VAL A 48 4.56 -5.70 -20.09
N GLY A 49 3.35 -5.47 -19.56
CA GLY A 49 2.20 -4.96 -20.32
C GLY A 49 2.45 -3.59 -20.96
N PHE A 50 3.35 -2.77 -20.41
CA PHE A 50 3.81 -1.51 -21.00
C PHE A 50 4.98 -1.67 -21.98
N GLY A 51 5.37 -2.90 -22.32
CA GLY A 51 6.46 -3.17 -23.25
C GLY A 51 7.85 -2.95 -22.66
N TRP A 52 7.98 -2.87 -21.33
CA TRP A 52 9.29 -2.75 -20.70
C TRP A 52 10.07 -4.07 -20.81
N THR A 53 11.36 -3.97 -21.11
CA THR A 53 12.27 -5.12 -21.19
C THR A 53 12.50 -5.72 -19.80
N GLN A 54 12.71 -7.04 -19.73
CA GLN A 54 13.02 -7.75 -18.47
C GLN A 54 14.25 -7.17 -17.76
N ASP A 55 15.29 -6.79 -18.52
CA ASP A 55 16.52 -6.19 -17.97
C ASP A 55 16.25 -4.86 -17.27
N ARG A 56 15.45 -3.98 -17.90
CA ARG A 56 15.03 -2.70 -17.32
C ARG A 56 14.20 -2.88 -16.06
N ILE A 57 13.29 -3.86 -16.04
CA ILE A 57 12.49 -4.17 -14.85
C ILE A 57 13.39 -4.72 -13.73
N ALA A 58 14.34 -5.59 -14.06
CA ALA A 58 15.29 -6.17 -13.12
C ALA A 58 16.14 -5.09 -12.44
N GLN A 59 16.67 -4.14 -13.23
CA GLN A 59 17.44 -3.02 -12.71
C GLN A 59 16.63 -2.11 -11.77
N LEU A 60 15.38 -1.77 -12.14
CA LEU A 60 14.55 -0.86 -11.35
C LEU A 60 13.92 -1.51 -10.12
N ALA A 61 13.68 -2.82 -10.15
CA ALA A 61 13.13 -3.58 -9.03
C ALA A 61 14.20 -4.13 -8.06
N ASP A 62 15.48 -3.85 -8.32
CA ASP A 62 16.63 -4.44 -7.63
C ASP A 62 16.54 -5.98 -7.57
N MET A 63 16.35 -6.58 -8.75
CA MET A 63 16.18 -8.01 -8.93
C MET A 63 17.17 -8.56 -9.94
N SER A 64 17.47 -9.85 -9.81
CA SER A 64 18.16 -10.56 -10.88
C SER A 64 17.23 -10.74 -12.09
N GLN A 65 17.79 -10.61 -13.29
CA GLN A 65 17.06 -10.85 -14.52
C GLN A 65 16.42 -12.26 -14.58
N PRO A 66 17.06 -13.36 -14.11
CA PRO A 66 16.41 -14.66 -14.02
C PRO A 66 15.16 -14.68 -13.13
N ALA A 67 15.15 -13.90 -12.03
CA ALA A 67 13.98 -13.80 -11.16
C ALA A 67 12.80 -13.12 -11.86
N VAL A 68 13.08 -12.09 -12.67
CA VAL A 68 12.06 -11.44 -13.52
C VAL A 68 11.60 -12.39 -14.62
N SER A 69 12.50 -13.04 -15.34
CA SER A 69 12.20 -14.00 -16.41
C SER A 69 11.29 -15.14 -15.94
N LYS A 70 11.53 -15.69 -14.74
CA LYS A 70 10.69 -16.71 -14.11
C LYS A 70 9.24 -16.22 -13.91
N GLN A 71 9.06 -14.99 -13.45
CA GLN A 71 7.73 -14.38 -13.25
C GLN A 71 7.03 -14.09 -14.59
N VAL A 72 7.76 -13.60 -15.59
CA VAL A 72 7.22 -13.34 -16.93
C VAL A 72 6.81 -14.63 -17.63
N THR A 73 7.61 -15.69 -17.51
CA THR A 73 7.28 -17.00 -18.08
C THR A 73 6.02 -17.56 -17.43
N LYS A 74 5.93 -17.51 -16.08
CA LYS A 74 4.72 -17.91 -15.34
C LYS A 74 3.49 -17.11 -15.75
N TYR A 75 3.65 -15.83 -16.06
CA TYR A 75 2.59 -14.97 -16.56
C TYR A 75 2.13 -15.35 -17.97
N ARG A 76 3.05 -15.61 -18.92
CA ARG A 76 2.72 -16.00 -20.30
C ARG A 76 2.01 -17.36 -20.41
N THR A 77 2.19 -18.24 -19.42
CA THR A 77 1.48 -19.52 -19.35
C THR A 77 0.06 -19.37 -18.81
N GLY A 78 -0.29 -18.22 -18.22
CA GLY A 78 -1.67 -17.86 -17.85
C GLY A 78 -2.34 -16.97 -18.90
N ASP A 79 -3.61 -16.66 -18.71
CA ASP A 79 -4.36 -15.77 -19.60
C ASP A 79 -3.69 -14.37 -19.65
N PRO A 80 -3.38 -13.82 -20.84
CA PRO A 80 -2.80 -12.49 -20.95
C PRO A 80 -3.81 -11.44 -20.46
N LEU A 81 -3.45 -10.73 -19.40
CA LEU A 81 -4.26 -9.61 -18.90
C LEU A 81 -4.40 -8.52 -19.99
N PRO A 82 -5.60 -7.92 -20.16
CA PRO A 82 -5.77 -6.77 -21.04
C PRO A 82 -4.87 -5.60 -20.60
N PRO A 83 -4.48 -4.72 -21.53
CA PRO A 83 -3.59 -3.59 -21.23
C PRO A 83 -4.20 -2.73 -20.13
N THR A 84 -3.52 -2.68 -18.98
CA THR A 84 -3.94 -1.86 -17.85
C THR A 84 -3.54 -0.42 -18.13
N SER A 85 -4.46 0.43 -18.57
CA SER A 85 -4.16 1.85 -18.72
C SER A 85 -3.99 2.47 -17.33
N LEU A 86 -2.78 2.89 -16.93
CA LEU A 86 -2.56 3.66 -15.70
C LEU A 86 -2.92 5.14 -15.90
N SER A 87 -4.15 5.43 -16.31
CA SER A 87 -4.65 6.81 -16.27
C SER A 87 -5.05 7.17 -14.85
N LEU A 88 -4.76 8.40 -14.43
CA LEU A 88 -5.31 8.97 -13.18
C LEU A 88 -6.84 9.04 -13.19
N ASP A 89 -7.43 9.06 -14.39
CA ASP A 89 -8.88 9.10 -14.63
C ASP A 89 -9.53 7.71 -14.56
N GLN A 90 -8.88 6.74 -13.93
CA GLN A 90 -9.55 5.50 -13.56
C GLN A 90 -10.45 5.73 -12.35
N HIS A 91 -11.64 5.16 -12.41
CA HIS A 91 -12.73 5.40 -11.45
C HIS A 91 -13.17 4.12 -10.72
N ASP A 92 -12.40 3.02 -10.79
CA ASP A 92 -12.68 1.87 -9.92
C ASP A 92 -12.38 2.21 -8.46
N GLU A 93 -13.18 1.63 -7.57
CA GLU A 93 -13.13 1.91 -6.13
C GLU A 93 -11.73 1.70 -5.53
N PRO A 94 -11.01 0.59 -5.76
CA PRO A 94 -9.66 0.42 -5.21
C PRO A 94 -8.66 1.47 -5.72
N TRP A 95 -8.82 1.96 -6.95
CA TRP A 95 -7.97 3.04 -7.46
C TRP A 95 -8.23 4.35 -6.73
N LEU A 96 -9.50 4.74 -6.58
CA LEU A 96 -9.90 5.96 -5.88
C LEU A 96 -9.53 5.92 -4.39
N GLU A 97 -9.70 4.78 -3.73
CA GLU A 97 -9.25 4.54 -2.35
C GLU A 97 -7.73 4.77 -2.20
N GLY A 98 -6.94 4.24 -3.15
CA GLY A 98 -5.50 4.44 -3.17
C GLY A 98 -5.11 5.90 -3.37
N ARG A 99 -5.77 6.61 -4.30
CA ARG A 99 -5.55 8.05 -4.50
C ARG A 99 -5.91 8.85 -3.25
N LEU A 100 -7.02 8.55 -2.58
CA LEU A 100 -7.40 9.22 -1.33
C LEU A 100 -6.32 9.03 -0.26
N TRP A 101 -5.79 7.81 -0.13
CA TRP A 101 -4.70 7.53 0.80
C TRP A 101 -3.43 8.30 0.45
N GLY A 102 -3.04 8.34 -0.83
CA GLY A 102 -1.85 9.09 -1.26
C GLY A 102 -1.97 10.58 -0.97
N LEU A 103 -3.14 11.18 -1.23
CA LEU A 103 -3.43 12.57 -0.88
C LEU A 103 -3.34 12.80 0.64
N ALA A 104 -3.97 11.94 1.44
CA ALA A 104 -3.96 12.06 2.89
C ALA A 104 -2.54 11.93 3.46
N GLU A 105 -1.73 11.03 2.91
CA GLU A 105 -0.34 10.87 3.34
C GLU A 105 0.51 12.09 2.99
N GLU A 106 0.33 12.67 1.80
CA GLU A 106 1.06 13.89 1.43
C GLU A 106 0.67 15.09 2.31
N ILE A 107 -0.62 15.23 2.66
CA ILE A 107 -1.08 16.23 3.64
C ILE A 107 -0.44 15.96 5.01
N SER A 108 -0.45 14.71 5.45
CA SER A 108 0.17 14.30 6.72
C SER A 108 1.67 14.57 6.76
N GLU A 109 2.39 14.38 5.65
CA GLU A 109 3.81 14.69 5.56
C GLU A 109 4.08 16.19 5.51
N THR A 110 3.22 16.97 4.84
CA THR A 110 3.38 18.42 4.72
C THR A 110 3.08 19.15 6.03
N PHE A 111 2.05 18.71 6.75
CA PHE A 111 1.53 19.39 7.95
C PHE A 111 1.75 18.59 9.24
N HIS A 112 2.41 17.44 9.17
CA HIS A 112 2.83 16.60 10.31
C HIS A 112 1.75 16.48 11.41
N GLU A 113 2.03 17.02 12.60
CA GLU A 113 1.18 16.89 13.78
C GLU A 113 -0.10 17.74 13.72
N THR A 114 -0.17 18.74 12.82
CA THR A 114 -1.35 19.58 12.68
C THR A 114 -2.42 18.95 11.79
N ALA A 115 -2.03 18.01 10.92
CA ALA A 115 -2.97 17.26 10.08
C ALA A 115 -3.76 16.22 10.90
N ARG A 116 -5.08 16.33 10.85
CA ARG A 116 -6.05 15.42 11.47
C ARG A 116 -5.95 14.02 10.90
N CYS A 117 -5.65 13.88 9.61
CA CYS A 117 -5.51 12.59 8.94
C CYS A 117 -4.26 11.79 9.36
N THR A 118 -3.25 12.42 9.99
CA THR A 118 -1.94 11.80 10.28
C THR A 118 -2.05 10.48 11.05
N ARG A 119 -2.83 10.43 12.14
CA ARG A 119 -2.98 9.19 12.92
C ARG A 119 -3.69 8.09 12.12
N TYR A 120 -4.59 8.49 11.22
CA TYR A 120 -5.38 7.58 10.41
C TYR A 120 -4.53 6.93 9.31
N VAL A 121 -3.76 7.73 8.58
CA VAL A 121 -2.82 7.29 7.55
C VAL A 121 -1.77 6.34 8.16
N ASN A 122 -1.22 6.69 9.31
CA ASN A 122 -0.28 5.82 10.03
C ASN A 122 -0.89 4.46 10.42
N ALA A 123 -2.18 4.43 10.75
CA ALA A 123 -2.87 3.18 11.06
C ALA A 123 -3.13 2.34 9.80
N ILE A 124 -3.40 2.96 8.64
CA ILE A 124 -3.49 2.27 7.34
C ILE A 124 -2.12 1.68 6.95
N ALA A 125 -1.07 2.49 6.99
CA ALA A 125 0.29 2.08 6.61
C ALA A 125 0.81 0.91 7.45
N ARG A 126 0.41 0.83 8.73
CA ARG A 126 0.74 -0.28 9.65
C ARG A 126 -0.21 -1.48 9.54
N GLY A 127 -1.14 -1.47 8.57
CA GLY A 127 -2.13 -2.54 8.40
C GLY A 127 -3.19 -2.64 9.50
N LYS A 128 -3.22 -1.68 10.44
CA LYS A 128 -4.19 -1.65 11.56
C LYS A 128 -5.59 -1.21 11.09
N LYS A 129 -5.68 -0.51 9.96
CA LYS A 129 -6.92 -0.14 9.30
C LYS A 129 -6.94 -0.67 7.87
N ARG A 130 -8.08 -1.26 7.50
CA ARG A 130 -8.35 -1.74 6.14
C ARG A 130 -9.24 -0.75 5.41
N PHE A 131 -9.16 -0.73 4.08
CA PHE A 131 -10.09 0.00 3.23
C PHE A 131 -11.45 -0.70 3.25
N THR A 132 -12.34 -0.17 4.09
CA THR A 132 -13.77 -0.49 4.14
C THR A 132 -14.53 0.80 3.88
N PRO A 133 -15.79 0.75 3.40
CA PRO A 133 -16.55 1.97 3.11
C PRO A 133 -16.54 2.97 4.27
N LYS A 134 -16.84 2.51 5.49
CA LYS A 134 -16.77 3.32 6.71
C LYS A 134 -15.38 3.95 6.94
N ASN A 135 -14.31 3.21 6.68
CA ASN A 135 -12.97 3.72 6.89
C ASN A 135 -12.55 4.73 5.81
N VAL A 136 -13.03 4.53 4.58
CA VAL A 136 -12.84 5.45 3.46
C VAL A 136 -13.58 6.76 3.72
N ASP A 137 -14.85 6.70 4.16
CA ASP A 137 -15.64 7.88 4.50
C ASP A 137 -15.01 8.69 5.64
N GLU A 138 -14.51 8.02 6.67
CA GLU A 138 -13.79 8.69 7.76
C GLU A 138 -12.49 9.35 7.27
N LEU A 139 -11.76 8.71 6.35
CA LEU A 139 -10.59 9.31 5.74
C LEU A 139 -10.96 10.53 4.88
N ARG A 140 -12.07 10.47 4.12
CA ARG A 140 -12.60 11.61 3.35
C ARG A 140 -12.87 12.81 4.25
N ARG A 141 -13.53 12.58 5.39
CA ARG A 141 -13.85 13.62 6.39
C ARG A 141 -12.59 14.27 6.95
N LEU A 142 -11.61 13.47 7.36
CA LEU A 142 -10.35 13.98 7.92
C LEU A 142 -9.55 14.80 6.89
N VAL A 143 -9.50 14.33 5.64
CA VAL A 143 -8.84 15.06 4.56
C VAL A 143 -9.56 16.38 4.28
N GLU A 144 -10.90 16.39 4.22
CA GLU A 144 -11.66 17.62 4.02
C GLU A 144 -11.41 18.65 5.13
N GLU A 145 -11.37 18.21 6.39
CA GLU A 145 -11.01 19.06 7.52
C GLU A 145 -9.62 19.66 7.36
N ASP A 146 -8.62 18.86 6.98
CA ASP A 146 -7.26 19.34 6.76
C ASP A 146 -7.16 20.31 5.57
N LEU A 147 -7.89 20.06 4.48
CA LEU A 147 -7.98 20.97 3.31
C LEU A 147 -8.62 22.31 3.67
N MET A 148 -9.55 22.34 4.63
CA MET A 148 -10.15 23.57 5.15
C MET A 148 -9.21 24.30 6.10
N LEU A 149 -8.63 23.57 7.07
CA LEU A 149 -7.74 24.14 8.09
C LEU A 149 -6.47 24.74 7.47
N HIS A 150 -5.92 24.11 6.44
CA HIS A 150 -4.66 24.50 5.81
C HIS A 150 -4.83 25.21 4.47
N GLN A 151 -6.04 25.67 4.14
CA GLN A 151 -6.36 26.26 2.82
C GLN A 151 -5.39 27.36 2.38
N ALA A 152 -4.96 28.23 3.31
CA ALA A 152 -4.07 29.36 2.99
C ALA A 152 -2.63 28.94 2.68
N ALA A 153 -2.20 27.77 3.17
CA ALA A 153 -0.82 27.28 3.04
C ALA A 153 -0.69 26.13 2.03
N MET A 154 -1.80 25.68 1.44
CA MET A 154 -1.84 24.48 0.62
C MET A 154 -2.04 24.81 -0.87
N PRO A 155 -1.28 24.19 -1.79
CA PRO A 155 -1.50 24.35 -3.21
C PRO A 155 -2.92 23.91 -3.63
N GLY A 156 -3.49 24.61 -4.62
CA GLY A 156 -4.83 24.28 -5.14
C GLY A 156 -4.96 22.86 -5.70
N SER A 157 -3.84 22.26 -6.13
CA SER A 157 -3.77 20.89 -6.65
C SER A 157 -4.27 19.84 -5.65
N TYR A 158 -4.15 20.07 -4.34
CA TYR A 158 -4.63 19.15 -3.30
C TYR A 158 -6.17 19.14 -3.26
N ARG A 159 -6.79 20.31 -3.32
CA ARG A 159 -8.25 20.45 -3.36
C ARG A 159 -8.81 19.90 -4.66
N ASP A 160 -8.18 20.22 -5.79
CA ASP A 160 -8.57 19.66 -7.10
C ASP A 160 -8.47 18.13 -7.13
N ALA A 161 -7.44 17.56 -6.51
CA ALA A 161 -7.28 16.12 -6.38
C ALA A 161 -8.39 15.52 -5.53
N TYR A 162 -8.66 16.10 -4.35
CA TYR A 162 -9.73 15.67 -3.46
C TYR A 162 -11.08 15.68 -4.15
N ASP A 163 -11.44 16.77 -4.81
CA ASP A 163 -12.73 16.94 -5.46
C ASP A 163 -12.96 15.90 -6.56
N ARG A 164 -11.93 15.58 -7.35
CA ARG A 164 -12.00 14.51 -8.36
C ARG A 164 -12.18 13.14 -7.72
N ILE A 165 -11.45 12.85 -6.64
CA ILE A 165 -11.53 11.56 -5.94
C ILE A 165 -12.90 11.40 -5.29
N SER A 166 -13.35 12.43 -4.57
CA SER A 166 -14.64 12.49 -3.86
C SER A 166 -15.80 12.24 -4.82
N ARG A 167 -15.85 12.98 -5.94
CA ARG A 167 -16.85 12.74 -7.00
C ARG A 167 -16.78 11.33 -7.59
N GLY A 168 -15.58 10.78 -7.77
CA GLY A 168 -15.40 9.42 -8.26
C GLY A 168 -15.95 8.36 -7.30
N LEU A 169 -15.76 8.55 -5.99
CA LEU A 169 -16.22 7.61 -4.95
C LEU A 169 -17.75 7.62 -4.82
N ASP A 170 -18.40 8.73 -5.13
CA ASP A 170 -19.85 8.85 -5.07
C ASP A 170 -20.56 8.22 -6.28
N VAL A 171 -19.83 7.92 -7.37
CA VAL A 171 -20.38 7.33 -8.59
C VAL A 171 -20.03 5.84 -8.65
N PRO A 172 -21.04 4.93 -8.65
CA PRO A 172 -20.79 3.50 -8.78
C PRO A 172 -20.13 3.18 -10.12
N SER A 173 -18.90 2.69 -10.08
CA SER A 173 -18.15 2.31 -11.28
C SER A 173 -18.18 0.80 -11.49
N LYS A 174 -18.64 0.37 -12.68
CA LYS A 174 -18.62 -1.05 -13.10
C LYS A 174 -17.34 -1.43 -13.85
N VAL A 175 -16.20 -0.88 -13.45
CA VAL A 175 -14.92 -1.23 -14.09
C VAL A 175 -14.41 -2.54 -13.49
N THR A 176 -14.47 -3.62 -14.26
CA THR A 176 -13.82 -4.88 -13.92
C THR A 176 -12.34 -4.79 -14.27
N THR A 177 -11.48 -4.73 -13.25
CA THR A 177 -10.03 -4.75 -13.45
C THR A 177 -9.48 -6.13 -13.08
N THR A 178 -8.55 -6.63 -13.87
CA THR A 178 -7.91 -7.95 -13.71
C THR A 178 -6.81 -7.99 -12.65
N VAL A 179 -6.35 -6.81 -12.20
CA VAL A 179 -5.34 -6.64 -11.15
C VAL A 179 -6.03 -6.59 -9.78
N SER A 180 -5.44 -7.24 -8.77
CA SER A 180 -6.03 -7.26 -7.42
C SER A 180 -6.19 -5.87 -6.81
N ALA A 181 -7.26 -5.66 -6.04
CA ALA A 181 -7.58 -4.39 -5.40
C ALA A 181 -6.44 -3.80 -4.54
N SER A 182 -5.65 -4.62 -3.84
CA SER A 182 -4.52 -4.13 -3.04
C SER A 182 -3.43 -3.49 -3.89
N VAL A 183 -3.13 -4.09 -5.06
CA VAL A 183 -2.15 -3.58 -6.02
C VAL A 183 -2.66 -2.30 -6.67
N ARG A 184 -3.94 -2.28 -7.04
CA ARG A 184 -4.60 -1.07 -7.56
C ARG A 184 -4.47 0.10 -6.60
N ARG A 185 -4.77 -0.12 -5.32
CA ARG A 185 -4.61 0.89 -4.27
C ARG A 185 -3.18 1.37 -4.14
N ALA A 186 -2.22 0.45 -4.03
CA ALA A 186 -0.81 0.79 -3.84
C ALA A 186 -0.25 1.61 -5.01
N LEU A 187 -0.59 1.24 -6.25
CA LEU A 187 -0.18 1.98 -7.45
C LEU A 187 -0.81 3.38 -7.48
N ALA A 188 -2.12 3.46 -7.25
CA ALA A 188 -2.84 4.72 -7.23
C ALA A 188 -2.33 5.68 -6.14
N HIS A 189 -2.00 5.13 -4.98
CA HIS A 189 -1.38 5.84 -3.86
C HIS A 189 -0.04 6.46 -4.27
N GLN A 190 0.87 5.67 -4.84
CA GLN A 190 2.19 6.14 -5.25
C GLN A 190 2.09 7.23 -6.34
N ILE A 191 1.28 6.98 -7.38
CA ILE A 191 1.10 7.93 -8.49
C ILE A 191 0.51 9.26 -7.99
N GLN A 192 -0.44 9.21 -7.04
CA GLN A 192 -1.02 10.42 -6.47
C GLN A 192 0.01 11.25 -5.70
N ARG A 193 0.89 10.60 -4.93
CA ARG A 193 1.98 11.28 -4.20
C ARG A 193 3.00 11.89 -5.14
N ASP A 194 3.46 11.13 -6.12
CA ASP A 194 4.44 11.60 -7.10
C ASP A 194 3.92 12.81 -7.87
N ARG A 195 2.61 12.82 -8.20
CA ARG A 195 1.97 13.98 -8.82
C ARG A 195 1.97 15.21 -7.92
N LEU A 196 1.54 15.07 -6.66
CA LEU A 196 1.45 16.22 -5.75
C LEU A 196 2.83 16.82 -5.46
N ARG A 197 3.87 15.98 -5.38
CA ARG A 197 5.26 16.40 -5.21
C ARG A 197 5.89 17.02 -6.46
N GLY A 198 5.42 16.64 -7.65
CA GLY A 198 5.82 17.29 -8.90
C GLY A 198 5.12 18.63 -9.14
N ASP A 199 3.95 18.83 -8.53
CA ASP A 199 3.14 20.05 -8.60
C ASP A 199 3.45 21.07 -7.47
N ALA A 200 4.18 20.67 -6.42
CA ALA A 200 4.57 21.47 -5.26
C ALA A 200 5.97 22.10 -5.41
#